data_AF-A0A0D2TZD2-F1
#
_entry.id   AF-A0A0D2TZD2-F1
#
_cell.length_a   1.000
_cell.length_b   1.000
_cell.length_c   1.000
_cell.angle_alpha   90.00
_cell.angle_beta   90.00
_cell.angle_gamma   90.00
#
_symmetry.space_group_name_H-M   'P 1'
#
loop_
_entity.id
_entity.type
_entity.pdbx_description
1 polymer ?
#
loop_
_entity_poly.entity_id
_entity_poly.type
_entity_poly.pdbx_seq_one_letter_code
_entity_poly.pdbx_strand_id
1 'polypeptide(L)'
;MQMLTTKFKNLRLQSLQTISQFYAKLCDLSNQSFALVEEYFNSKLVRKVLRSLLKRFDIKVIAIKEAKYLDSLWIDELIGSL
;
A
#
# COMPACT_ATOMS: atom_id res chain seq x y z
N MET A 1 0.17 4.52 -21.31
CA MET A 1 -0.34 3.65 -20.22
C MET A 1 0.72 2.87 -19.43
N GLN A 2 1.98 2.70 -19.89
CA GLN A 2 2.95 1.83 -19.19
C GLN A 2 3.64 2.47 -17.97
N MET A 3 3.79 3.81 -17.94
CA MET A 3 4.59 4.49 -16.91
C MET A 3 3.98 4.42 -15.50
N LEU A 4 2.67 4.61 -15.34
CA LEU A 4 2.01 4.58 -14.02
C LEU A 4 2.04 3.17 -13.42
N THR A 5 1.77 2.15 -14.24
CA THR A 5 1.87 0.74 -13.82
C THR A 5 3.28 0.38 -13.36
N THR A 6 4.31 0.87 -14.06
CA THR A 6 5.72 0.67 -13.66
C THR A 6 6.05 1.40 -12.36
N LYS A 7 5.63 2.66 -12.20
CA LYS A 7 5.80 3.42 -10.95
C LYS A 7 5.13 2.72 -9.77
N PHE A 8 3.90 2.23 -9.95
CA PHE A 8 3.19 1.47 -8.93
C PHE A 8 3.92 0.16 -8.57
N LYS A 9 4.34 -0.63 -9.57
CA LYS A 9 5.09 -1.87 -9.32
C LYS A 9 6.38 -1.61 -8.53
N ASN A 10 7.10 -0.54 -8.85
CA ASN A 10 8.38 -0.20 -8.23
C ASN A 10 8.28 0.60 -6.93
N LEU A 11 7.09 1.07 -6.55
CA LEU A 11 6.88 1.82 -5.31
C LEU A 11 7.35 0.97 -4.10
N ARG A 12 8.24 1.52 -3.27
CA ARG A 12 8.77 0.87 -2.05
C ARG A 12 8.96 1.93 -0.98
N LEU A 13 8.78 1.57 0.29
CA LEU A 13 9.12 2.44 1.40
C LEU A 13 10.65 2.56 1.49
N GLN A 14 11.15 3.79 1.51
CA GLN A 14 12.59 4.05 1.66
C GLN A 14 12.98 4.09 3.14
N SER A 15 14.25 3.77 3.46
CA SER A 15 14.75 3.69 4.85
C SER A 15 14.51 4.96 5.67
N LEU A 16 14.69 6.12 5.03
CA LEU A 16 14.54 7.47 5.59
C LEU A 16 13.12 8.04 5.45
N GLN A 17 12.22 7.33 4.78
CA GLN A 17 10.86 7.81 4.54
C GLN A 17 9.92 7.34 5.66
N THR A 18 9.00 8.20 6.07
CA THR A 18 7.93 7.84 7.01
C THR A 18 6.80 7.12 6.29
N ILE A 19 5.97 6.37 7.05
CA ILE A 19 4.78 5.71 6.48
C ILE A 19 3.82 6.74 5.88
N SER A 20 3.61 7.88 6.55
CA SER A 20 2.77 8.97 6.04
C SER A 20 3.28 9.53 4.70
N GLN A 21 4.58 9.80 4.59
CA GLN A 21 5.18 10.25 3.32
C GLN A 21 5.07 9.20 2.20
N PHE A 22 5.13 7.93 2.55
CA PHE A 22 4.93 6.84 1.60
C PHE A 22 3.47 6.75 1.17
N TYR A 23 2.54 6.88 2.12
CA TYR A 23 1.11 6.85 1.86
C TYR A 23 0.67 8.00 0.95
N ALA A 24 1.17 9.23 1.19
CA ALA A 24 0.91 10.37 0.31
C ALA A 24 1.32 10.08 -1.15
N LYS A 25 2.51 9.50 -1.39
CA LYS A 25 2.94 9.10 -2.74
C LYS A 25 2.05 8.02 -3.35
N LEU A 26 1.51 7.12 -2.54
CA LEU A 26 0.57 6.10 -3.00
C LEU A 26 -0.76 6.74 -3.42
N CYS A 27 -1.29 7.68 -2.62
CA CYS A 27 -2.48 8.46 -2.96
C CYS A 27 -2.27 9.27 -4.25
N ASP A 28 -1.12 9.92 -4.42
CA ASP A 28 -0.80 10.66 -5.65
C ASP A 28 -0.78 9.76 -6.89
N LEU A 29 -0.22 8.55 -6.77
CA LEU A 29 -0.22 7.56 -7.85
C LEU A 29 -1.63 7.01 -8.10
N SER A 30 -2.41 6.80 -7.05
CA SER A 30 -3.81 6.37 -7.12
C SER A 30 -4.66 7.40 -7.86
N ASN A 31 -4.55 8.67 -7.48
CA ASN A 31 -5.21 9.83 -8.10
C ASN A 31 -4.83 10.01 -9.56
N GLN A 32 -3.57 9.76 -9.93
CA GLN A 32 -3.14 9.73 -11.34
C GLN A 32 -3.72 8.53 -12.11
N SER A 33 -4.18 7.48 -11.40
CA SER A 33 -4.73 6.25 -11.97
C SER A 33 -6.25 6.11 -11.85
N PHE A 34 -6.94 7.10 -11.28
CA PHE A 34 -8.35 7.12 -10.85
C PHE A 34 -9.40 6.87 -11.95
N ALA A 35 -8.97 6.55 -13.17
CA ALA A 35 -9.83 6.03 -14.23
C ALA A 35 -10.22 4.54 -14.03
N LEU A 36 -9.76 3.86 -12.97
CA LEU A 36 -9.93 2.40 -12.80
C LEU A 36 -10.47 2.04 -11.40
N VAL A 37 -11.81 2.07 -11.26
CA VAL A 37 -12.71 1.37 -10.32
C VAL A 37 -12.19 1.12 -8.88
N GLU A 38 -12.73 1.87 -7.92
CA GLU A 38 -12.29 2.00 -6.51
C GLU A 38 -12.18 0.69 -5.71
N GLU A 39 -13.13 -0.25 -5.84
CA GLU A 39 -13.16 -1.45 -4.97
C GLU A 39 -12.06 -2.47 -5.34
N TYR A 40 -11.79 -2.65 -6.64
CA TYR A 40 -10.71 -3.51 -7.12
C TYR A 40 -9.32 -2.96 -6.77
N PHE A 41 -9.25 -1.67 -6.41
CA PHE A 41 -8.01 -1.00 -6.07
C PHE A 41 -7.64 -1.19 -4.60
N ASN A 42 -8.60 -1.21 -3.66
CA ASN A 42 -8.29 -1.23 -2.22
C ASN A 42 -7.50 -2.48 -1.79
N SER A 43 -7.97 -3.69 -2.09
CA SER A 43 -7.24 -4.92 -1.74
C SER A 43 -5.87 -5.02 -2.43
N LYS A 44 -5.75 -4.45 -3.64
CA LYS A 44 -4.50 -4.34 -4.38
C LYS A 44 -3.54 -3.34 -3.74
N LEU A 45 -4.05 -2.23 -3.22
CA LEU A 45 -3.31 -1.23 -2.47
C LEU A 45 -2.78 -1.80 -1.16
N VAL A 46 -3.64 -2.42 -0.35
CA VAL A 46 -3.26 -3.09 0.91
C VAL A 46 -2.11 -4.07 0.67
N ARG A 47 -2.27 -4.98 -0.29
CA ARG A 47 -1.21 -5.93 -0.65
C ARG A 47 0.04 -5.25 -1.21
N LYS A 48 -0.10 -4.10 -1.86
CA LYS A 48 1.04 -3.33 -2.37
C LYS A 48 1.81 -2.69 -1.21
N VAL A 49 1.13 -2.04 -0.27
CA VAL A 49 1.74 -1.45 0.92
C VAL A 49 2.49 -2.51 1.71
N LEU A 50 1.84 -3.62 2.08
CA LEU A 50 2.48 -4.70 2.85
C LEU A 50 3.74 -5.26 2.16
N ARG A 51 3.76 -5.38 0.83
CA ARG A 51 4.93 -5.82 0.04
C ARG A 51 6.03 -4.76 -0.11
N SER A 52 5.71 -3.51 0.19
CA SER A 52 6.60 -2.35 0.00
C SER A 52 7.27 -1.91 1.29
N LEU A 53 6.83 -2.42 2.44
CA LEU A 53 7.41 -2.11 3.74
C LEU A 53 8.81 -2.74 3.89
N LEU A 54 9.60 -2.11 4.77
CA LEU A 54 10.94 -2.58 5.12
C LEU A 54 10.85 -3.75 6.11
N LYS A 55 11.90 -4.59 6.16
CA LYS A 55 11.97 -5.77 7.05
C LYS A 55 11.70 -5.49 8.53
N ARG A 56 11.99 -4.27 9.00
CA ARG A 56 11.67 -3.86 10.39
C ARG A 56 10.18 -3.91 10.73
N PHE A 57 9.31 -3.98 9.73
CA PHE A 57 7.86 -4.13 9.89
C PHE A 57 7.38 -5.58 9.77
N ASP A 58 8.27 -6.56 9.51
CA ASP A 58 7.86 -7.94 9.19
C ASP A 58 6.98 -8.57 10.27
N ILE A 59 7.31 -8.37 11.55
CA ILE A 59 6.51 -8.90 12.68
C ILE A 59 5.08 -8.32 12.66
N LYS A 60 4.94 -7.00 12.49
CA LYS A 60 3.61 -6.36 12.38
C LYS A 60 2.86 -6.85 11.12
N VAL A 61 3.56 -6.97 9.99
CA VAL A 61 2.97 -7.44 8.73
C VAL A 61 2.44 -8.87 8.86
N ILE A 62 3.16 -9.76 9.54
CA ILE A 62 2.72 -11.13 9.81
C ILE A 62 1.45 -11.11 10.67
N ALA A 63 1.47 -10.37 11.78
CA ALA A 63 0.31 -10.25 12.68
C ALA A 63 -0.94 -9.70 11.95
N ILE A 64 -0.78 -8.69 11.09
CA ILE A 64 -1.89 -8.13 10.31
C ILE A 64 -2.46 -9.16 9.33
N LYS A 65 -1.60 -9.95 8.66
CA LYS A 65 -2.02 -11.00 7.73
C LYS A 65 -2.76 -12.15 8.41
N GLU A 66 -2.38 -12.48 9.64
CA GLU A 66 -3.01 -13.53 10.43
C GLU A 66 -4.33 -13.06 11.05
N ALA A 67 -4.42 -11.80 11.48
CA ALA A 67 -5.58 -11.27 12.18
C ALA A 67 -6.72 -10.79 11.27
N LYS A 68 -6.44 -10.43 10.01
CA LYS A 68 -7.42 -9.77 9.14
C LYS A 68 -7.52 -10.42 7.75
N TYR A 69 -8.73 -10.45 7.20
CA TYR A 69 -8.95 -10.75 5.79
C TYR A 69 -8.43 -9.59 4.94
N LEU A 70 -7.30 -9.77 4.27
CA LEU A 70 -6.66 -8.72 3.44
C LEU A 70 -7.54 -8.18 2.32
N ASP A 71 -8.52 -8.97 1.87
CA ASP A 71 -9.46 -8.59 0.82
C ASP A 71 -10.54 -7.62 1.31
N SER A 72 -10.85 -7.62 2.61
CA SER A 72 -11.81 -6.71 3.23
C SER A 72 -11.16 -5.59 4.04
N LEU A 73 -9.83 -5.59 4.18
CA LEU A 73 -9.10 -4.58 4.93
C LEU A 73 -9.06 -3.27 4.13
N TRP A 74 -9.44 -2.16 4.77
CA TRP A 74 -9.35 -0.83 4.17
C TRP A 74 -7.92 -0.28 4.27
N ILE A 75 -7.47 0.43 3.24
CA ILE A 75 -6.12 0.99 3.20
C ILE A 75 -5.87 1.96 4.35
N ASP A 76 -6.83 2.81 4.71
CA ASP A 76 -6.68 3.74 5.83
C ASP A 76 -6.53 3.02 7.16
N GLU A 77 -7.27 1.92 7.36
CA GLU A 77 -7.17 1.09 8.54
C GLU A 77 -5.81 0.39 8.63
N LEU A 78 -5.27 -0.07 7.49
CA LEU A 78 -3.92 -0.60 7.42
C LEU A 78 -2.90 0.47 7.83
N ILE A 79 -2.99 1.67 7.27
CA ILE A 79 -2.06 2.76 7.57
C ILE A 79 -2.11 3.16 9.04
N GLY A 80 -3.31 3.20 9.65
CA GLY A 80 -3.45 3.47 11.09
C GLY A 80 -2.87 2.37 12.00
N SER A 81 -2.69 1.16 11.48
CA SER A 81 -2.14 0.02 12.24
C SER A 81 -0.61 -0.09 12.18
N LEU A 82 0.04 0.58 11.21
CA LEU A 82 1.49 0.49 10.95
C LEU A 82 2.30 1.49 11.76
#